data_AF-A0A9Q3E1K8-F1
#
_entry.id   AF-A0A9Q3E1K8-F1
#
_cell.length_a   1.000
_cell.length_b   1.000
_cell.length_c   1.000
_cell.angle_alpha   90.00
_cell.angle_beta   90.00
_cell.angle_gamma   90.00
#
_symmetry.space_group_name_H-M   'P 1'
#
loop_
_entity.id
_entity.type
_entity.pdbx_description
1 polymer ?
#
loop_
_entity_poly.entity_id
_entity_poly.type
_entity_poly.pdbx_seq_one_letter_code
_entity_poly.pdbx_strand_id
1 'polypeptide(L)' 'MKEEIIEILFQYREAFASDNEPPGARKVHEVDIMLNVERTYPPLSERPAYSSSPGARKALETHIDELMKLGVLRKVGHNE' A
#
# COMPACT_ATOMS: atom_id res chain seq x y z
N MET A 1 30.92 -15.55 -15.48
CA MET A 1 30.28 -15.36 -14.16
C MET A 1 29.62 -14.00 -14.00
N LYS A 2 30.33 -12.86 -14.10
CA LYS A 2 29.67 -11.54 -13.96
C LYS A 2 28.76 -11.21 -15.14
N GLU A 3 29.19 -11.49 -16.37
CA GLU A 3 28.33 -11.26 -17.55
C GLU A 3 27.07 -12.13 -17.53
N GLU A 4 27.20 -13.41 -17.19
CA GLU A 4 26.07 -14.36 -17.10
C GLU A 4 25.00 -13.91 -16.10
N ILE A 5 25.41 -13.38 -14.94
CA ILE A 5 24.45 -12.85 -13.95
C ILE A 5 23.71 -11.64 -14.50
N ILE A 6 24.40 -10.74 -15.20
CA ILE A 6 23.78 -9.54 -15.79
C ILE A 6 22.79 -9.94 -16.88
N GLU A 7 23.11 -10.92 -17.72
CA GLU A 7 22.20 -11.46 -18.73
C GLU A 7 20.93 -12.03 -18.10
N ILE A 8 21.06 -12.80 -17.02
CA ILE A 8 19.91 -13.35 -16.29
C ILE A 8 19.04 -12.23 -15.69
N LEU A 9 19.66 -11.25 -15.02
CA LEU A 9 18.93 -10.12 -14.43
C LEU A 9 18.20 -9.29 -15.49
N PHE A 10 18.81 -9.11 -16.67
CA PHE A 10 18.19 -8.41 -17.78
C PHE A 10 17.04 -9.20 -18.39
N GLN A 11 17.22 -10.52 -18.58
CA GLN A 11 16.21 -11.42 -19.12
C GLN A 11 14.95 -11.47 -18.25
N TYR A 12 15.12 -11.48 -16.93
CA TYR A 12 14.02 -11.59 -15.95
C TYR A 12 13.69 -10.27 -15.26
N ARG A 13 14.01 -9.12 -15.85
CA ARG A 13 13.84 -7.81 -15.21
C ARG A 13 12.44 -7.55 -14.64
N GLU A 14 11.41 -8.05 -15.31
CA GLU A 14 9.99 -7.90 -14.93
C GLU A 14 9.61 -8.75 -13.70
N ALA A 15 10.41 -9.75 -13.34
CA ALA A 15 10.22 -10.53 -12.13
C ALA A 15 10.73 -9.80 -10.87
N PHE A 16 11.49 -8.72 -11.04
CA PHE A 16 12.03 -7.92 -9.94
C PHE A 16 11.24 -6.62 -9.78
N ALA A 17 11.06 -6.19 -8.54
CA ALA A 17 10.50 -4.88 -8.26
C ALA A 17 11.48 -3.78 -8.71
N SER A 18 10.98 -2.78 -9.43
CA SER A 18 11.73 -1.57 -9.75
C SER A 18 10.98 -0.33 -9.29
N ASP A 19 11.64 0.82 -9.27
CA ASP A 19 11.01 2.10 -8.90
C ASP A 19 9.83 2.46 -9.81
N ASN A 20 9.85 1.99 -11.07
CA ASN A 20 8.79 2.21 -12.06
C ASN A 20 7.72 1.10 -12.05
N GLU A 21 8.09 -0.11 -11.63
CA GLU A 21 7.22 -1.29 -11.58
C GLU A 21 7.22 -1.87 -10.16
N PRO A 22 6.49 -1.22 -9.24
CA PRO A 22 6.41 -1.69 -7.87
C PRO A 22 5.63 -3.00 -7.78
N PRO A 23 5.89 -3.80 -6.73
CA PRO A 23 5.11 -5.01 -6.47
C PRO A 23 3.63 -4.63 -6.32
N GLY A 24 2.75 -5.33 -7.07
CA GLY A 24 1.31 -5.07 -7.05
C GLY A 24 0.80 -4.06 -8.07
N ALA A 25 1.64 -3.57 -9.00
CA ALA A 25 1.19 -2.75 -10.15
C ALA A 25 0.11 -3.44 -11.00
N ARG A 26 0.05 -4.78 -10.98
CA ARG A 26 -0.98 -5.56 -11.66
C ARG A 26 -2.23 -5.63 -10.79
N LYS A 27 -3.31 -4.99 -11.25
CA LYS A 27 -4.65 -5.12 -10.64
C LYS A 27 -5.09 -6.59 -10.69
N VAL A 28 -5.00 -7.28 -9.56
CA VAL A 28 -5.60 -8.61 -9.39
C VAL A 28 -6.92 -8.42 -8.64
N HIS A 29 -7.89 -9.27 -8.98
CA HIS A 29 -9.28 -9.32 -8.52
C HIS A 29 -9.60 -8.55 -7.23
N GLU A 30 -10.61 -7.69 -7.32
CA GLU A 30 -11.19 -6.99 -6.17
C GLU A 30 -11.72 -8.01 -5.15
N VAL A 31 -11.31 -7.85 -3.89
CA VAL A 31 -11.72 -8.73 -2.80
C VAL A 31 -12.90 -8.10 -2.08
N ASP A 32 -14.04 -8.77 -2.12
CA ASP A 32 -15.20 -8.39 -1.31
C ASP A 32 -15.08 -9.03 0.08
N ILE A 33 -14.88 -8.21 1.11
CA ILE A 33 -14.75 -8.64 2.50
C ILE A 33 -16.09 -8.42 3.21
N MET A 34 -16.90 -9.48 3.29
CA MET A 34 -18.16 -9.46 4.01
C MET A 34 -17.97 -9.70 5.51
N LEU A 35 -18.68 -8.94 6.34
CA LEU A 35 -18.74 -9.17 7.79
C LEU A 35 -19.71 -10.31 8.10
N ASN A 36 -19.33 -11.21 9.01
CA ASN A 36 -20.21 -12.28 9.50
C ASN A 36 -21.31 -11.77 10.47
N VAL A 37 -21.33 -10.47 10.75
CA VAL A 37 -22.24 -9.81 11.68
C VAL A 37 -22.77 -8.53 11.06
N GLU A 38 -23.97 -8.12 11.47
CA GLU A 38 -24.54 -6.83 11.09
C GLU A 38 -23.74 -5.69 11.73
N ARG A 39 -23.66 -4.54 11.05
CA ARG A 39 -23.05 -3.33 11.64
C ARG A 39 -23.84 -2.94 12.88
N THR A 40 -23.21 -2.97 14.05
CA THR A 40 -23.83 -2.45 15.27
C THR A 40 -24.16 -0.97 15.11
N TYR A 41 -25.37 -0.56 15.50
CA TYR A 41 -25.76 0.85 15.59
C TYR A 41 -25.58 1.36 17.02
N PRO A 42 -24.91 2.51 17.26
CA PRO A 42 -24.22 3.33 16.27
C PRO A 42 -22.95 2.63 15.74
N PRO A 43 -22.51 2.93 14.50
CA PRO A 43 -21.22 2.46 14.01
C PRO A 43 -20.16 2.80 15.05
N LEU A 44 -19.27 1.85 15.38
CA LEU A 44 -18.25 2.05 16.41
C LEU A 44 -17.58 3.40 16.18
N SER A 45 -17.73 4.31 17.14
CA SER A 45 -17.18 5.64 17.08
C SER A 45 -15.70 5.54 16.73
N GLU A 46 -15.27 6.24 15.67
CA GLU A 46 -13.87 6.28 15.29
C GLU A 46 -13.05 6.67 16.51
N ARG A 47 -12.21 5.74 16.99
CA ARG A 47 -11.26 6.08 18.04
C ARG A 47 -10.33 7.14 17.46
N PRO A 48 -10.07 8.25 18.16
CA PRO A 48 -9.13 9.23 17.67
C PRO A 48 -7.78 8.54 17.42
N ALA A 49 -7.10 8.93 16.35
CA ALA A 49 -5.77 8.42 16.08
C ALA A 49 -4.87 8.70 17.30
N TYR A 50 -4.09 7.69 17.69
CA TYR A 50 -3.12 7.85 18.77
C TYR A 50 -2.10 8.92 18.41
N SER A 51 -1.67 9.70 19.40
CA SER A 51 -0.63 10.71 19.20
C SER A 51 0.68 10.05 18.80
N SER A 52 1.29 10.53 17.71
CA SER A 52 2.63 10.12 17.27
C SER A 52 3.65 11.20 17.61
N SER A 53 4.91 10.81 17.85
CA SER A 53 5.98 11.78 18.09
C SER A 53 6.27 12.60 16.82
N PRO A 54 6.76 13.84 16.92
CA PRO A 54 7.02 14.67 15.73
C PRO A 54 7.98 14.03 14.72
N GLY A 55 9.01 13.33 15.22
CA GLY A 55 9.97 12.61 14.38
C GLY A 55 9.34 11.41 13.67
N ALA A 56 8.54 10.62 14.40
CA ALA A 56 7.83 9.49 13.83
C ALA A 56 6.79 9.94 12.79
N ARG A 57 6.07 11.03 13.06
CA ARG A 57 5.11 11.61 12.12
C ARG A 57 5.77 11.99 10.79
N LYS A 58 6.91 12.68 10.84
CA LYS A 58 7.65 13.07 9.63
C LYS A 58 8.12 11.87 8.81
N ALA A 59 8.60 10.81 9.47
CA ALA A 59 9.01 9.59 8.77
C ALA A 59 7.81 8.87 8.13
N LEU A 60 6.68 8.82 8.83
CA LEU A 60 5.44 8.22 8.33
C LEU A 60 4.86 9.00 7.15
N GLU A 61 4.92 10.33 7.17
CA GLU A 61 4.44 11.18 6.07
C GLU A 61 5.14 10.83 4.74
N THR A 62 6.46 10.64 4.74
CA THR A 62 7.21 10.20 3.55
C THR A 62 6.70 8.88 2.99
N HIS A 63 6.51 7.88 3.84
CA HIS A 63 6.04 6.55 3.40
C HIS A 63 4.57 6.56 2.96
N ILE A 64 3.73 7.37 3.59
CA ILE A 64 2.34 7.55 3.16
C ILE A 64 2.31 8.16 1.76
N ASP A 65 3.14 9.18 1.49
CA ASP A 65 3.24 9.80 0.17
C ASP A 65 3.71 8.81 -0.91
N GLU A 66 4.67 7.95 -0.59
CA GLU A 66 5.11 6.86 -1.46
C GLU A 66 3.96 5.92 -1.78
N LEU A 67 3.26 5.40 -0.76
CA LEU A 67 2.14 4.48 -0.93
C LEU A 67 0.96 5.08 -1.69
N MET A 68 0.70 6.38 -1.54
CA MET A 68 -0.29 7.09 -2.35
C MET A 68 0.09 7.15 -3.83
N LYS A 69 1.38 7.42 -4.14
CA LYS A 69 1.88 7.44 -5.53
C LYS A 69 1.80 6.06 -6.19
N LEU A 70 2.02 4.99 -5.42
CA LEU A 70 1.88 3.61 -5.90
C LEU A 70 0.41 3.17 -6.06
N GLY A 71 -0.55 3.99 -5.63
CA GLY A 71 -1.98 3.67 -5.70
C GLY A 71 -2.43 2.61 -4.69
N VAL A 72 -1.59 2.30 -3.69
CA VAL A 72 -1.91 1.36 -2.61
C VAL A 72 -2.82 2.02 -1.58
N LEU A 73 -2.57 3.30 -1.28
CA LEU A 73 -3.44 4.11 -0.41
C LEU A 73 -4.22 5.12 -1.24
N ARG A 74 -5.50 5.31 -0.89
CA ARG A 74 -6.35 6.38 -1.43
C ARG A 74 -7.03 7.13 -0.29
N LYS A 75 -7.27 8.42 -0.51
CA LYS A 75 -8.09 9.21 0.40
C LYS A 75 -9.56 8.81 0.21
N VAL A 76 -10.19 8.35 1.29
CA VAL A 76 -11.63 8.03 1.33
C VAL A 76 -12.34 9.09 2.16
N GLY A 77 -13.48 9.57 1.68
CA GLY A 77 -14.30 10.53 2.41
C GLY A 77 -15.15 9.84 3.49
N HIS A 78 -15.68 10.61 4.43
CA HIS A 78 -16.54 10.08 5.51
C HIS A 78 -17.87 9.47 5.01
N ASN A 79 -18.20 9.64 3.72
CA ASN A 79 -19.47 9.23 3.11
C ASN A 79 -19.30 8.19 1.99
N GLU A 80 -18.08 7.67 1.78
CA GLU A 80 -17.78 6.63 0.76
C GLU A 80 -17.53 5.27 1.42
#